data_AF-A0A0N4T607-F1
#
_entry.id   AF-A0A0N4T607-F1
#
_cell.length_a   1.000
_cell.length_b   1.000
_cell.length_c   1.000
_cell.angle_alpha   90.00
_cell.angle_beta   90.00
_cell.angle_gamma   90.00
#
_symmetry.space_group_name_H-M   'P 1'
#
loop_
_entity.id
_entity.type
_entity.pdbx_description
1 polymer ?
#
loop_
_entity_poly.entity_id
_entity_poly.type
_entity_poly.pdbx_seq_one_letter_code
_entity_poly.pdbx_strand_id
1 'polypeptide(L)'
;MYIFSSTNISAIASIAMRLDRWLDYESGHAWCESAYKYQTISVVAEFANTVTNLPLIMLPLLNVLLIKPYIETVNWIVIMPHILLTVNGIASTYYHATLNLFGQLIDEISILWLLMMCLAAYFPVFSFYPQQYHKYMCLRCSTYSGRVRCAIAIITM
;
A
#
# COMPACT_ATOMS: atom_id res chain seq x y z
N MET A 1 -24.02 -15.70 -32.65
CA MET A 1 -24.88 -14.69 -32.01
C MET A 1 -24.68 -14.84 -30.50
N TYR A 2 -23.84 -13.99 -29.92
CA TYR A 2 -23.34 -14.17 -28.55
C TYR A 2 -24.45 -13.85 -27.54
N ILE A 3 -24.92 -14.87 -26.84
CA ILE A 3 -25.74 -14.74 -25.63
C ILE A 3 -24.77 -14.39 -24.50
N PHE A 4 -24.38 -13.12 -24.40
CA PHE A 4 -23.76 -12.59 -23.18
C PHE A 4 -24.92 -12.21 -22.24
N SER A 5 -25.10 -13.03 -21.20
CA SER A 5 -26.28 -13.07 -20.32
C SER A 5 -26.60 -11.72 -19.67
N SER A 6 -27.87 -11.28 -19.78
CA SER A 6 -28.42 -10.07 -19.15
C SER A 6 -28.25 -10.01 -17.63
N THR A 7 -28.06 -11.16 -16.97
CA THR A 7 -27.81 -11.27 -15.51
C THR A 7 -26.44 -10.75 -15.08
N ASN A 8 -25.40 -10.86 -15.92
CA ASN A 8 -24.08 -10.30 -15.61
C ASN A 8 -24.09 -8.77 -15.68
N ILE A 9 -24.88 -8.19 -16.59
CA ILE A 9 -24.98 -6.75 -16.77
C ILE A 9 -25.67 -6.09 -15.56
N SER A 10 -26.75 -6.69 -15.04
CA SER A 10 -27.41 -6.20 -13.83
C SER A 10 -26.56 -6.33 -12.57
N ALA A 11 -25.75 -7.40 -12.47
CA ALA A 11 -24.83 -7.58 -11.36
C ALA A 11 -23.69 -6.54 -11.39
N ILE A 12 -23.09 -6.31 -12.57
CA ILE A 12 -22.05 -5.28 -12.76
C ILE A 12 -22.62 -3.89 -12.47
N ALA A 13 -23.83 -3.57 -12.94
CA ALA A 13 -24.49 -2.29 -12.64
C ALA A 13 -24.76 -2.10 -11.14
N SER A 14 -25.15 -3.17 -10.41
CA SER A 14 -25.32 -3.11 -8.96
C SER A 14 -24.00 -2.90 -8.21
N ILE A 15 -22.90 -3.47 -8.70
CA ILE A 15 -21.57 -3.30 -8.10
C ILE A 15 -21.08 -1.87 -8.35
N ALA A 16 -21.25 -1.35 -9.57
CA ALA A 16 -20.90 0.02 -9.93
C ALA A 16 -21.64 1.05 -9.05
N MET A 17 -22.96 0.94 -8.92
CA MET A 17 -23.73 1.84 -8.04
C MET A 17 -23.34 1.75 -6.55
N ARG A 18 -22.86 0.59 -6.09
CA ARG A 18 -22.32 0.48 -4.72
C ARG A 18 -20.98 1.18 -4.62
N LEU A 19 -20.08 0.98 -5.58
CA LEU A 19 -18.77 1.61 -5.59
C LEU A 19 -18.86 3.14 -5.69
N ASP A 20 -19.76 3.66 -6.52
CA ASP A 20 -20.03 5.11 -6.60
C ASP A 20 -20.38 5.68 -5.22
N ARG A 21 -21.21 4.97 -4.45
CA ARG A 21 -21.53 5.36 -3.07
C ARG A 21 -20.30 5.37 -2.17
N TRP A 22 -19.35 4.46 -2.33
CA TRP A 22 -18.10 4.46 -1.54
C TRP A 22 -17.17 5.61 -1.91
N LEU A 23 -17.22 6.07 -3.17
CA LEU A 23 -16.42 7.18 -3.68
C LEU A 23 -17.04 8.53 -3.31
N ASP A 24 -18.37 8.63 -3.27
CA ASP A 24 -19.12 9.86 -2.95
C ASP A 24 -19.30 10.08 -1.44
N TYR A 25 -19.19 9.02 -0.64
CA TYR A 25 -19.36 9.13 0.81
C TYR A 25 -18.12 9.76 1.45
N GLU A 26 -18.26 10.97 1.96
CA GLU A 26 -17.19 11.64 2.73
C GLU A 26 -16.88 10.85 4.00
N SER A 27 -15.60 10.73 4.34
CA SER A 27 -15.17 10.15 5.60
C SER A 27 -15.71 10.99 6.75
N GLY A 28 -16.27 10.33 7.77
CA GLY A 28 -16.80 11.01 8.96
C GLY A 28 -15.71 11.63 9.87
N HIS A 29 -14.46 11.63 9.43
CA HIS A 29 -13.28 12.00 10.21
C HIS A 29 -12.38 12.98 9.42
N ALA A 30 -12.84 14.23 9.31
CA ALA A 30 -11.96 15.33 8.90
C ALA A 30 -10.96 15.63 10.03
N TRP A 31 -9.71 15.92 9.66
CA TRP A 31 -8.65 16.19 10.62
C TRP A 31 -8.65 17.67 11.06
N CYS A 32 -7.60 18.10 11.75
CA CYS A 32 -7.47 19.47 12.24
C CYS A 32 -7.39 20.53 11.12
N GLU A 33 -7.03 20.15 9.90
CA GLU A 33 -7.11 21.04 8.74
C GLU A 33 -8.57 21.18 8.32
N SER A 34 -9.08 22.41 8.26
CA SER A 34 -10.48 22.65 7.93
C SER A 34 -10.74 22.29 6.46
N ALA A 35 -11.40 21.15 6.23
CA ALA A 35 -11.84 20.72 4.91
C ALA A 35 -12.55 21.86 4.16
N TYR A 36 -12.09 22.13 2.93
CA TYR A 36 -12.66 23.13 2.00
C TYR A 36 -12.64 24.60 2.47
N LYS A 37 -12.14 24.93 3.67
CA LYS A 37 -12.15 26.31 4.20
C LYS A 37 -10.96 27.13 3.72
N TYR A 38 -9.81 26.49 3.54
CA TYR A 38 -8.55 27.12 3.12
C TYR A 38 -8.05 26.50 1.80
N GLN A 39 -8.93 26.38 0.81
CA GLN A 39 -8.56 25.82 -0.49
C GLN A 39 -7.56 26.72 -1.22
N THR A 40 -6.30 26.30 -1.25
CA THR A 40 -5.29 26.91 -2.12
C THR A 40 -5.50 26.46 -3.57
N ILE A 41 -6.04 25.25 -3.77
CA ILE A 41 -6.41 24.66 -5.06
C ILE A 41 -7.85 24.15 -4.91
N SER A 42 -8.76 24.53 -5.82
CA SER A 42 -10.20 24.22 -5.72
C SER A 42 -10.55 22.73 -5.78
N VAL A 43 -9.59 21.88 -6.11
CA VAL A 43 -9.76 20.43 -6.29
C VAL A 43 -9.28 19.64 -5.06
N VAL A 44 -8.62 20.29 -4.09
CA VAL A 44 -8.01 19.62 -2.93
C VAL A 44 -8.70 20.08 -1.65
N ALA A 45 -9.18 19.12 -0.85
CA ALA A 45 -9.87 19.41 0.40
C ALA A 45 -8.93 19.86 1.53
N GLU A 46 -7.84 19.13 1.78
CA GLU A 46 -6.80 19.43 2.77
C GLU A 46 -5.43 19.57 2.08
N PHE A 47 -5.01 20.81 1.78
CA PHE A 47 -3.82 21.05 0.96
C PHE A 47 -2.53 20.69 1.70
N ALA A 48 -2.40 21.09 2.97
CA ALA A 48 -1.18 20.82 3.72
C ALA A 48 -1.00 19.32 3.96
N ASN A 49 -2.06 18.61 4.36
CA ASN A 49 -2.02 17.17 4.54
C ASN A 49 -1.77 16.39 3.23
N THR A 50 -2.24 16.91 2.09
CA THR A 50 -1.94 16.31 0.78
C THR A 50 -0.46 16.48 0.39
N VAL A 51 0.11 17.67 0.56
CA VAL A 51 1.48 17.97 0.12
C VAL A 51 2.53 17.34 1.04
N THR A 52 2.27 17.23 2.33
CA THR A 52 3.18 16.60 3.30
C THR A 52 3.38 15.10 3.06
N ASN A 53 2.54 14.47 2.24
CA ASN A 53 2.71 13.09 1.79
C ASN A 53 3.72 12.91 0.64
N LEU A 54 4.13 13.98 -0.06
CA LEU A 54 5.11 13.90 -1.16
C LEU A 54 6.46 13.29 -0.75
N PRO A 55 7.06 13.64 0.41
CA PRO A 55 8.26 12.96 0.90
C PRO A 55 8.07 11.46 1.11
N LEU A 56 6.88 11.00 1.56
CA LEU A 56 6.59 9.57 1.73
C LEU A 56 6.54 8.82 0.40
N ILE A 57 6.30 9.52 -0.71
CA ILE A 57 6.37 8.95 -2.07
C ILE A 57 7.81 8.97 -2.59
N MET A 58 8.51 10.10 -2.44
CA MET A 58 9.80 10.31 -3.11
C MET A 58 10.99 9.68 -2.37
N LEU A 59 11.01 9.78 -1.04
CA LEU A 59 12.12 9.27 -0.22
C LEU A 59 12.32 7.76 -0.31
N PRO A 60 11.29 6.90 -0.26
CA PRO A 60 11.51 5.45 -0.41
C PRO A 60 12.07 5.08 -1.78
N LEU A 61 11.61 5.74 -2.86
CA LEU A 61 12.13 5.51 -4.20
C LEU A 61 13.60 5.91 -4.32
N LEU A 62 13.96 7.08 -3.77
CA LEU A 62 15.35 7.52 -3.69
C LEU A 62 16.20 6.54 -2.86
N ASN A 63 15.67 6.06 -1.73
CA ASN A 63 16.38 5.13 -0.87
C ASN A 63 16.71 3.82 -1.60
N VAL A 64 15.78 3.27 -2.39
CA VAL A 64 16.02 2.07 -3.22
C VAL A 64 17.19 2.25 -4.18
N LEU A 65 17.36 3.45 -4.76
CA LEU A 65 18.50 3.76 -5.63
C LEU A 65 19.81 3.81 -4.84
N LEU A 66 19.79 4.37 -3.63
CA LEU A 66 20.96 4.48 -2.76
C LEU A 66 21.43 3.11 -2.24
N ILE A 67 20.50 2.21 -1.90
CA ILE A 67 20.81 0.86 -1.39
C ILE A 67 20.89 -0.21 -2.49
N LYS A 68 20.91 0.18 -3.77
CA LYS A 68 20.92 -0.75 -4.91
C LYS A 68 21.97 -1.88 -4.79
N PRO A 69 23.24 -1.62 -4.40
CA PRO A 69 24.22 -2.69 -4.24
C PRO A 69 23.82 -3.71 -3.17
N TYR A 70 23.18 -3.27 -2.08
CA TYR A 70 22.69 -4.15 -1.02
C TYR A 70 21.51 -5.01 -1.49
N ILE A 71 20.59 -4.43 -2.27
CA ILE A 71 19.44 -5.15 -2.84
C ILE A 71 19.91 -6.28 -3.76
N GLU A 72 20.92 -6.01 -4.60
CA GLU A 72 21.45 -6.98 -5.57
C GLU A 72 22.30 -8.08 -4.91
N THR A 73 23.02 -7.77 -3.83
CA THR A 73 24.00 -8.68 -3.22
C THR A 73 23.53 -9.40 -1.96
N VAL A 74 22.59 -8.82 -1.19
CA VAL A 74 22.20 -9.32 0.14
C VAL A 74 20.75 -9.80 0.18
N ASN A 75 19.78 -8.89 -0.03
CA ASN A 75 18.36 -9.22 0.09
C ASN A 75 17.48 -8.29 -0.74
N TRP A 76 16.94 -8.82 -1.85
CA TRP A 76 16.05 -8.08 -2.73
C TRP A 76 14.67 -7.78 -2.10
N ILE A 77 14.22 -8.55 -1.10
CA ILE A 77 12.90 -8.38 -0.45
C ILE A 77 12.78 -7.02 0.23
N VAL A 78 13.91 -6.40 0.60
CA VAL A 78 13.97 -5.06 1.17
C VAL A 78 13.36 -3.99 0.24
N ILE A 79 13.19 -4.26 -1.06
CA ILE A 79 12.47 -3.37 -1.97
C ILE A 79 10.97 -3.27 -1.66
N MET A 80 10.35 -4.33 -1.12
CA MET A 80 8.90 -4.42 -0.95
C MET A 80 8.33 -3.39 0.04
N PRO A 81 8.93 -3.20 1.25
CA PRO A 81 8.53 -2.10 2.13
C PRO A 81 8.61 -0.71 1.49
N HIS A 82 9.58 -0.47 0.62
CA HIS A 82 9.74 0.84 -0.05
C HIS A 82 8.63 1.09 -1.07
N ILE A 83 8.28 0.05 -1.84
CA ILE A 83 7.15 0.11 -2.78
C ILE A 83 5.84 0.34 -2.01
N LEU A 84 5.60 -0.42 -0.93
CA LEU A 84 4.39 -0.25 -0.12
C LEU A 84 4.32 1.11 0.56
N LEU A 85 5.43 1.66 1.03
CA LEU A 85 5.46 3.03 1.58
C LEU A 85 5.14 4.08 0.51
N THR A 86 5.59 3.87 -0.73
CA THR A 86 5.22 4.73 -1.87
C THR A 86 3.72 4.65 -2.16
N VAL A 87 3.15 3.43 -2.18
CA VAL A 87 1.71 3.21 -2.36
C VAL A 87 0.91 3.87 -1.23
N ASN A 88 1.36 3.75 0.01
CA ASN A 88 0.75 4.42 1.16
C ASN A 88 0.76 5.94 0.99
N GLY A 89 1.88 6.53 0.58
CA GLY A 89 1.97 7.97 0.33
C GLY A 89 0.97 8.44 -0.74
N ILE A 90 0.79 7.65 -1.81
CA ILE A 90 -0.21 7.94 -2.84
C ILE A 90 -1.64 7.81 -2.29
N ALA A 91 -1.92 6.75 -1.53
CA ALA A 91 -3.22 6.52 -0.92
C ALA A 91 -3.60 7.64 0.06
N SER A 92 -2.68 8.04 0.93
CA SER A 92 -2.87 9.15 1.87
C SER A 92 -3.05 10.49 1.15
N THR A 93 -2.27 10.75 0.09
CA THR A 93 -2.46 11.92 -0.78
C THR A 93 -3.86 11.94 -1.38
N TYR A 94 -4.35 10.79 -1.87
CA TYR A 94 -5.69 10.66 -2.43
C TYR A 94 -6.79 10.88 -1.38
N TYR A 95 -6.62 10.30 -0.18
CA TYR A 95 -7.54 10.50 0.94
C TYR A 95 -7.63 11.97 1.35
N HIS A 96 -6.51 12.65 1.60
CA HIS A 96 -6.54 14.06 2.00
C HIS A 96 -6.98 15.02 0.89
N ALA A 97 -6.84 14.61 -0.38
CA ALA A 97 -7.35 15.40 -1.49
C ALA A 97 -8.88 15.30 -1.64
N THR A 98 -9.47 14.13 -1.39
CA THR A 98 -10.89 13.84 -1.70
C THR A 98 -11.78 13.65 -0.47
N LEU A 99 -11.19 13.34 0.68
CA LEU A 99 -11.85 12.98 1.94
C LEU A 99 -12.93 11.90 1.78
N ASN A 100 -12.76 10.95 0.87
CA ASN A 100 -13.73 9.88 0.69
C ASN A 100 -13.41 8.63 1.53
N LEU A 101 -14.46 7.85 1.83
CA LEU A 101 -14.34 6.64 2.64
C LEU A 101 -13.46 5.56 1.99
N PHE A 102 -13.52 5.43 0.66
CA PHE A 102 -12.67 4.51 -0.08
C PHE A 102 -11.18 4.84 0.08
N GLY A 103 -10.81 6.11 -0.05
CA GLY A 103 -9.45 6.60 0.15
C GLY A 103 -8.98 6.39 1.57
N GLN A 104 -9.84 6.63 2.58
CA GLN A 104 -9.53 6.36 3.98
C GLN A 104 -9.17 4.88 4.20
N LEU A 105 -9.99 3.97 3.65
CA LEU A 105 -9.78 2.54 3.82
C LEU A 105 -8.48 2.08 3.17
N ILE A 106 -8.15 2.58 1.97
CA ILE A 106 -6.89 2.23 1.30
C ILE A 106 -5.70 2.77 2.08
N ASP A 107 -5.75 4.00 2.59
CA ASP A 107 -4.66 4.57 3.38
C ASP A 107 -4.39 3.70 4.62
N GLU A 108 -5.43 3.44 5.44
CA GLU A 108 -5.29 2.65 6.66
C GLU A 108 -4.88 1.18 6.41
N ILE A 109 -5.44 0.51 5.41
CA ILE A 109 -5.06 -0.87 5.07
C ILE A 109 -3.63 -0.93 4.54
N SER A 110 -3.19 0.07 3.77
CA SER A 110 -1.84 0.09 3.22
C SER A 110 -0.76 0.19 4.30
N ILE A 111 -1.05 0.88 5.42
CA ILE A 111 -0.20 0.90 6.62
C ILE A 111 -0.05 -0.51 7.20
N LEU A 112 -1.15 -1.27 7.32
CA LEU A 112 -1.12 -2.63 7.85
C LEU A 112 -0.26 -3.55 6.96
N TRP A 113 -0.41 -3.46 5.64
CA TRP A 113 0.42 -4.22 4.70
C TRP A 113 1.89 -3.85 4.79
N LEU A 114 2.19 -2.55 4.90
CA LEU A 114 3.54 -2.06 5.10
C LEU A 114 4.16 -2.63 6.37
N LEU A 115 3.46 -2.60 7.50
CA LEU A 115 3.94 -3.14 8.77
C LEU A 115 4.22 -4.64 8.69
N MET A 116 3.31 -5.41 8.11
CA MET A 116 3.49 -6.85 7.92
C MET A 116 4.68 -7.18 7.01
N MET A 117 4.88 -6.41 5.94
CA MET A 117 6.02 -6.59 5.04
C MET A 117 7.34 -6.13 5.64
N CYS A 118 7.36 -5.06 6.44
CA CYS A 118 8.53 -4.67 7.23
C CYS A 118 8.95 -5.78 8.19
N LEU A 119 7.99 -6.38 8.91
CA LEU A 119 8.27 -7.54 9.76
C LEU A 119 8.83 -8.70 8.94
N ALA A 120 8.18 -9.08 7.83
CA ALA A 120 8.67 -10.18 6.99
C ALA A 120 10.08 -9.95 6.41
N ALA A 121 10.40 -8.71 6.01
CA ALA A 121 11.66 -8.36 5.36
C ALA A 121 12.83 -8.22 6.35
N TYR A 122 12.61 -7.58 7.51
CA TYR A 122 13.67 -7.22 8.45
C TYR A 122 13.82 -8.16 9.64
N PHE A 123 12.75 -8.85 10.06
CA PHE A 123 12.79 -9.79 11.19
C PHE A 123 13.88 -10.88 11.09
N PRO A 124 14.10 -11.54 9.93
CA PRO A 124 15.13 -12.58 9.80
C PRO A 124 16.57 -12.03 9.76
N VAL A 125 16.75 -10.70 9.70
CA VAL A 125 18.06 -10.03 9.62
C VAL A 125 18.50 -9.48 10.98
N PHE A 126 17.62 -9.43 11.99
CA PHE A 126 17.98 -8.92 13.31
C PHE A 126 18.99 -9.80 14.04
N SER A 127 20.03 -9.17 14.61
CA SER A 127 21.14 -9.85 15.28
C SER A 127 20.74 -10.65 16.53
N PHE A 128 19.59 -10.36 17.13
CA PHE A 128 19.06 -11.08 18.29
C PHE A 128 18.25 -12.33 17.89
N TYR A 129 18.03 -12.57 16.59
CA TYR A 129 17.24 -13.71 16.13
C TYR A 129 17.98 -15.03 16.41
N PRO A 130 17.34 -16.04 17.04
CA PRO A 130 18.05 -17.24 17.46
C PRO A 130 18.54 -18.04 16.24
N GLN A 131 19.85 -18.33 16.19
CA GLN A 131 20.51 -19.06 15.10
C GLN A 131 19.84 -20.40 14.75
N GLN A 132 19.18 -21.03 15.73
CA GLN A 132 18.44 -22.28 15.56
C GLN A 132 17.32 -22.18 14.51
N TYR A 133 16.70 -21.01 14.36
CA TYR A 133 15.60 -20.78 13.42
C TYR A 133 16.05 -20.23 12.06
N HIS A 134 17.33 -19.86 11.89
CA HIS A 134 17.86 -19.42 10.60
C HIS A 134 17.72 -20.49 9.50
N LYS A 135 17.67 -21.78 9.87
CA LYS A 135 17.44 -22.90 8.94
C LYS A 135 16.05 -22.87 8.30
N TYR A 136 15.03 -22.40 9.02
CA TYR A 136 13.66 -22.27 8.53
C TYR A 136 13.41 -20.94 7.81
N MET A 137 14.23 -19.93 8.11
CA MET A 137 14.14 -18.58 7.53
C MET A 137 15.17 -18.33 6.42
N CYS A 138 15.84 -19.37 5.89
CA CYS A 138 16.94 -19.22 4.95
C CYS A 138 16.52 -18.45 3.68
N LEU A 139 16.71 -17.13 3.74
CA LEU A 139 16.60 -16.17 2.64
C LEU A 139 17.86 -16.17 1.77
N ARG A 140 18.87 -16.97 2.14
CA ARG A 140 20.13 -17.09 1.42
C ARG A 140 20.04 -18.23 0.41
N CYS A 141 19.92 -17.83 -0.86
CA CYS A 141 20.12 -18.60 -2.10
C CYS A 141 19.04 -19.61 -2.55
N SER A 142 18.27 -19.12 -3.54
CA SER A 142 18.28 -19.64 -4.93
C SER A 142 17.43 -20.87 -5.33
N THR A 143 16.95 -21.77 -4.45
CA THR A 143 16.23 -22.96 -4.98
C THR A 143 15.02 -23.48 -4.21
N TYR A 144 14.65 -22.88 -3.08
CA TYR A 144 13.46 -23.29 -2.32
C TYR A 144 12.32 -22.24 -2.36
N SER A 145 12.30 -21.47 -3.44
CA SER A 145 11.48 -20.26 -3.57
C SER A 145 10.12 -20.50 -4.27
N GLY A 146 9.59 -21.72 -4.23
CA GLY A 146 8.29 -22.03 -4.83
C GLY A 146 7.11 -21.93 -3.87
N ARG A 147 7.28 -22.30 -2.59
CA ARG A 147 6.14 -22.52 -1.67
C ARG A 147 5.80 -21.34 -0.77
N VAL A 148 6.81 -20.68 -0.18
CA VAL A 148 6.58 -19.49 0.68
C VAL A 148 6.27 -18.24 -0.15
N ARG A 149 6.81 -18.16 -1.38
CA ARG A 149 6.50 -17.08 -2.33
C ARG A 149 5.02 -17.06 -2.73
N CYS A 150 4.40 -18.23 -2.87
CA CYS A 150 2.98 -18.35 -3.17
C CYS A 150 2.12 -18.01 -1.95
N ALA A 151 2.50 -18.44 -0.74
CA ALA A 151 1.73 -18.16 0.47
C ALA A 151 1.69 -16.67 0.81
N ILE A 152 2.82 -15.95 0.73
CA ILE A 152 2.83 -14.50 0.98
C ILE A 152 2.06 -13.78 -0.13
N ALA A 153 2.27 -14.13 -1.41
CA ALA A 153 1.51 -13.53 -2.51
C ALA A 153 0.00 -13.78 -2.42
N ILE A 154 -0.43 -14.95 -1.94
CA ILE A 154 -1.85 -15.31 -1.73
C ILE A 154 -2.44 -14.64 -0.49
N ILE A 155 -1.62 -14.34 0.54
CA ILE A 155 -2.07 -13.64 1.74
C ILE A 155 -2.10 -12.11 1.53
N THR A 156 -1.34 -11.60 0.55
CA THR A 156 -1.30 -10.17 0.17
C THR A 156 -2.20 -9.79 -1.02
N MET A 157 -2.99 -10.73 -1.58
CA MET A 157 -4.08 -10.44 -2.54
C MET A 157 -5.43 -10.59 -1.87
#